data_AF-A0A941Z7N0-F1
#
_entry.id   AF-A0A941Z7N0-F1
#
_cell.length_a   1.000
_cell.length_b   1.000
_cell.length_c   1.000
_cell.angle_alpha   90.00
_cell.angle_beta   90.00
_cell.angle_gamma   90.00
#
_symmetry.space_group_name_H-M   'P 1'
#
loop_
_entity.id
_entity.type
_entity.pdbx_description
1 polymer ?
#
loop_
_entity_poly.entity_id
_entity_poly.type
_entity_poly.pdbx_seq_one_letter_code
_entity_poly.pdbx_strand_id
1 'polypeptide(L)'
;MIYFIYDLCMEIGKHMLILLTVSVTFFACNSGMKKGLPPIEVVTFVDLNRYVGTWYEISRFPNRFQKGCVGTTATYTIRKDGKIDVLNQCRKGTLDGKISSIKGTAQIVDNKTNAKLKVSFFWPFSGHYWIIDLGENYDYAVVGHPDRKYLWILSRSPKMDEKIY
;
A
#
# COMPACT_ATOMS: atom_id res chain seq x y z
N MET A 1 23.86 -42.51 -50.91
CA MET A 1 23.77 -41.96 -49.54
C MET A 1 22.31 -41.68 -49.18
N ILE A 2 21.45 -42.72 -49.18
CA ILE A 2 20.02 -42.64 -48.81
C ILE A 2 19.58 -43.87 -47.98
N TYR A 3 20.38 -44.95 -47.94
CA TYR A 3 20.06 -46.19 -47.20
C TYR A 3 20.51 -46.22 -45.71
N PHE A 4 21.04 -45.13 -45.16
CA PHE A 4 21.53 -45.09 -43.77
C PHE A 4 20.55 -44.42 -42.77
N ILE A 5 19.39 -43.93 -43.22
CA ILE A 5 18.48 -43.13 -42.40
C ILE A 5 17.23 -43.91 -41.94
N TYR A 6 16.89 -45.02 -42.60
CA TYR A 6 15.67 -45.79 -42.27
C TYR A 6 15.89 -46.85 -41.17
N ASP A 7 17.10 -47.37 -40.98
CA ASP A 7 17.39 -48.40 -39.96
C ASP A 7 17.49 -47.84 -38.53
N LEU A 8 17.79 -46.56 -38.35
CA LEU A 8 17.93 -45.96 -37.02
C LEU A 8 16.57 -45.63 -36.34
N CYS A 9 15.47 -45.68 -37.09
CA CYS A 9 14.15 -45.27 -36.61
C CYS A 9 13.28 -46.44 -36.09
N MET A 10 13.71 -47.69 -36.25
CA MET A 10 12.92 -48.89 -35.89
C MET A 10 13.38 -49.64 -34.63
N GLU A 11 14.47 -49.23 -33.98
CA GLU A 11 15.03 -49.92 -32.81
C GLU A 11 14.67 -49.30 -31.44
N ILE A 12 14.04 -48.12 -31.41
CA ILE A 12 13.76 -47.39 -30.17
C ILE A 12 12.39 -47.78 -29.55
N GLY A 13 11.62 -48.63 -30.24
CA GLY A 13 10.22 -48.92 -29.89
C GLY A 13 9.92 -50.18 -29.07
N LYS A 14 10.91 -50.95 -28.58
CA LYS A 14 10.64 -52.34 -28.14
C LYS A 14 11.16 -52.84 -26.79
N HIS A 15 11.70 -51.99 -25.93
CA HIS A 15 12.04 -52.42 -24.56
C HIS A 15 11.26 -51.65 -23.50
N MET A 16 9.95 -51.92 -23.55
CA MET A 16 9.06 -51.91 -22.41
C MET A 16 9.70 -52.71 -21.25
N LEU A 17 9.72 -52.10 -20.06
CA LEU A 17 9.63 -52.77 -18.76
C LEU A 17 10.88 -53.48 -18.19
N ILE A 18 11.76 -52.73 -17.52
CA ILE A 18 12.49 -53.25 -16.35
C ILE A 18 12.40 -52.24 -15.20
N LEU A 19 11.88 -52.73 -14.07
CA LEU A 19 11.71 -52.07 -12.78
C LEU A 19 12.97 -51.33 -12.31
N LEU A 20 12.81 -50.07 -11.90
CA LEU A 20 13.67 -49.43 -10.90
C LEU A 20 12.77 -48.80 -9.84
N THR A 21 12.66 -49.53 -8.75
CA THR A 21 12.06 -49.20 -7.47
C THR A 21 12.75 -48.01 -6.79
N VAL A 22 11.94 -47.19 -6.10
CA VAL A 22 12.28 -46.35 -4.94
C VAL A 22 13.24 -45.17 -5.26
N SER A 23 12.82 -43.91 -5.21
CA SER A 23 12.25 -43.26 -4.02
C SER A 23 11.45 -42.03 -4.45
N VAL A 24 10.12 -42.09 -4.34
CA VAL A 24 9.31 -40.87 -4.29
C VAL A 24 9.53 -40.30 -2.90
N THR A 25 10.58 -39.51 -2.72
CA THR A 25 10.67 -38.64 -1.57
C THR A 25 9.50 -37.67 -1.70
N PHE A 26 8.45 -37.92 -0.91
CA PHE A 26 7.53 -36.88 -0.51
C PHE A 26 8.38 -35.77 0.09
N PHE A 27 8.71 -34.76 -0.71
CA PHE A 27 8.94 -33.42 -0.18
C PHE A 27 7.60 -33.03 0.44
N ALA A 28 7.40 -33.45 1.69
CA ALA A 28 6.55 -32.76 2.62
C ALA A 28 7.18 -31.37 2.74
N CYS A 29 6.81 -30.50 1.80
CA CYS A 29 6.93 -29.08 2.01
C CYS A 29 6.06 -28.83 3.24
N ASN A 30 6.70 -28.83 4.41
CA ASN A 30 6.20 -28.16 5.57
C ASN A 30 6.10 -26.70 5.15
N SER A 31 5.01 -26.36 4.45
CA SER A 31 4.48 -25.03 4.41
C SER A 31 4.05 -24.75 5.84
N GLY A 32 5.03 -24.49 6.70
CA GLY A 32 4.82 -23.85 7.98
C GLY A 32 3.96 -22.65 7.63
N MET A 33 2.68 -22.74 7.98
CA MET A 33 1.72 -21.69 7.71
C MET A 33 2.37 -20.45 8.28
N LYS A 34 2.85 -19.54 7.42
CA LYS A 34 3.27 -18.23 7.87
C LYS A 34 2.01 -17.67 8.50
N LYS A 35 1.91 -17.72 9.83
CA LYS A 35 0.82 -17.08 10.56
C LYS A 35 0.84 -15.65 10.03
N GLY A 36 -0.21 -15.29 9.28
CA GLY A 36 -0.32 -13.94 8.75
C GLY A 36 -0.19 -12.97 9.90
N LEU A 37 0.41 -11.81 9.64
CA LEU A 37 0.38 -10.73 10.62
C LEU A 37 -1.09 -10.46 11.00
N PRO A 38 -1.38 -10.12 12.26
CA PRO A 38 -2.73 -9.75 12.64
C PRO A 38 -3.22 -8.57 11.76
N PRO A 39 -4.54 -8.41 11.60
CA PRO A 39 -5.09 -7.23 10.93
C PRO A 39 -4.54 -5.93 11.53
N ILE A 40 -4.42 -4.89 10.70
CA ILE A 40 -4.05 -3.56 11.21
C ILE A 40 -5.20 -3.01 12.05
N GLU A 41 -4.87 -2.56 13.25
CA GLU A 41 -5.77 -1.81 14.11
C GLU A 41 -5.75 -0.32 13.75
N VAL A 42 -6.88 0.34 13.99
CA VAL A 42 -7.05 1.78 13.77
C VAL A 42 -7.42 2.45 15.08
N VAL A 43 -7.25 3.77 15.16
CA VAL A 43 -7.67 4.53 16.35
C VAL A 43 -9.16 4.32 16.64
N THR A 44 -9.52 4.40 17.92
CA THR A 44 -10.88 4.09 18.39
C THR A 44 -11.93 5.06 17.85
N PHE A 45 -11.58 6.33 17.67
CA PHE A 45 -12.45 7.33 17.09
C PHE A 45 -11.68 8.51 16.48
N VAL A 46 -12.21 9.09 15.40
CA VAL A 46 -11.71 10.32 14.79
C VAL A 46 -12.84 11.34 14.70
N ASP A 47 -12.73 12.42 15.47
CA ASP A 47 -13.47 13.66 15.22
C ASP A 47 -12.99 14.32 13.92
N LEU A 48 -13.83 14.27 12.89
CA LEU A 48 -13.53 14.81 11.56
C LEU A 48 -13.36 16.33 11.56
N ASN A 49 -14.06 17.07 12.43
CA ASN A 49 -13.94 18.52 12.49
C ASN A 49 -12.58 18.95 13.04
N ARG A 50 -11.97 18.12 13.89
CA ARG A 50 -10.60 18.32 14.38
C ARG A 50 -9.55 17.78 13.41
N TYR A 51 -9.90 16.78 12.60
CA TYR A 51 -8.99 16.16 11.63
C TYR A 51 -8.80 17.00 10.36
N VAL A 52 -9.81 17.77 9.95
CA VAL A 52 -9.74 18.58 8.73
C VAL A 52 -8.69 19.71 8.80
N GLY A 53 -8.47 20.38 7.68
CA GLY A 53 -7.38 21.33 7.50
C GLY A 53 -6.13 20.68 6.93
N THR A 54 -5.00 21.39 7.03
CA THR A 54 -3.73 21.00 6.41
C THR A 54 -2.88 20.13 7.34
N TRP A 55 -2.28 19.12 6.75
CA TRP A 55 -1.26 18.26 7.32
C TRP A 55 0.00 18.31 6.46
N TYR A 56 1.16 18.31 7.10
CA TYR A 56 2.47 18.17 6.49
C TYR A 56 2.89 16.70 6.54
N GLU A 57 3.34 16.17 5.43
CA GLU A 57 3.94 14.83 5.40
C GLU A 57 5.37 14.91 5.93
N ILE A 58 5.60 14.26 7.07
CA ILE A 58 6.92 14.17 7.72
C ILE A 58 7.72 13.01 7.14
N SER A 59 7.07 11.86 6.96
CA SER A 59 7.69 10.67 6.40
C SER A 59 6.65 9.81 5.69
N ARG A 60 7.13 8.95 4.78
CA ARG A 60 6.30 7.99 4.06
C ARG A 60 7.10 6.76 3.68
N PHE A 61 6.39 5.65 3.50
CA PHE A 61 6.94 4.55 2.72
C PHE A 61 7.13 4.96 1.25
N PRO A 62 8.22 4.52 0.60
CA PRO A 62 8.44 4.83 -0.81
C PRO A 62 7.25 4.39 -1.66
N ASN A 63 6.68 5.32 -2.42
CA ASN A 63 5.60 5.04 -3.36
C ASN A 63 5.87 5.74 -4.70
N ARG A 64 5.32 5.17 -5.78
CA ARG A 64 5.62 5.64 -7.15
C ARG A 64 4.96 6.99 -7.46
N PHE A 65 3.78 7.25 -6.91
CA PHE A 65 2.98 8.44 -7.23
C PHE A 65 3.51 9.73 -6.58
N GLN A 66 4.26 9.65 -5.48
CA GLN A 66 4.94 10.81 -4.88
C GLN A 66 6.44 10.87 -5.19
N LYS A 67 6.92 10.10 -6.18
CA LYS A 67 8.34 10.14 -6.57
C LYS A 67 8.77 11.57 -6.92
N GLY A 68 9.85 12.03 -6.28
CA GLY A 68 10.41 13.37 -6.47
C GLY A 68 9.57 14.51 -5.86
N CYS A 69 8.55 14.22 -5.04
CA CYS A 69 7.87 15.23 -4.25
C CYS A 69 8.65 15.54 -2.97
N VAL A 70 8.81 16.83 -2.67
CA VAL A 70 9.32 17.34 -1.39
C VAL A 70 8.34 18.35 -0.80
N GLY A 71 8.34 18.47 0.54
CA GLY A 71 7.44 19.35 1.28
C GLY A 71 5.96 19.07 0.97
N THR A 72 5.57 17.80 0.99
CA THR A 72 4.20 17.41 0.66
C THR A 72 3.24 17.84 1.77
N THR A 73 2.08 18.38 1.38
CA THR A 73 0.94 18.62 2.26
C THR A 73 -0.30 17.89 1.76
N ALA A 74 -1.20 17.56 2.69
CA ALA A 74 -2.54 17.07 2.43
C ALA A 74 -3.53 17.96 3.16
N THR A 75 -4.47 18.57 2.43
CA THR A 75 -5.51 19.43 3.01
C THR A 75 -6.86 18.77 2.85
N TYR A 76 -7.59 18.65 3.95
CA TYR A 76 -8.90 18.01 4.02
C TYR A 76 -10.00 19.04 4.29
N THR A 77 -11.10 18.96 3.55
CA THR A 77 -12.26 19.86 3.74
C THR A 77 -13.55 19.05 3.74
N ILE A 78 -14.39 19.20 4.78
CA ILE A 78 -15.71 18.56 4.84
C ILE A 78 -16.62 19.17 3.78
N ARG A 79 -17.32 18.31 3.05
CA ARG A 79 -18.35 18.69 2.07
C ARG A 79 -19.75 18.53 2.65
N LYS A 80 -20.71 19.24 2.07
CA LYS A 80 -22.14 19.16 2.45
C LYS A 80 -22.75 17.76 2.23
N ASP A 81 -22.19 16.97 1.31
CA ASP A 81 -22.64 15.61 0.99
C ASP A 81 -22.03 14.53 1.92
N GLY A 82 -21.31 14.94 2.97
CA GLY A 82 -20.67 14.04 3.93
C GLY A 82 -19.35 13.42 3.46
N LYS A 83 -18.90 13.73 2.23
CA LYS A 83 -17.56 13.36 1.76
C LYS A 83 -16.53 14.41 2.22
N ILE A 84 -15.25 14.10 2.00
CA ILE A 84 -14.14 14.99 2.32
C ILE A 84 -13.38 15.28 1.03
N ASP A 85 -13.21 16.56 0.67
CA ASP A 85 -12.29 16.94 -0.39
C ASP A 85 -10.85 16.79 0.11
N VAL A 86 -9.99 16.25 -0.75
CA VAL A 86 -8.56 16.04 -0.48
C VAL A 86 -7.76 16.84 -1.49
N LEU A 87 -6.90 17.73 -1.03
CA LEU A 87 -5.93 18.43 -1.87
C LEU A 87 -4.51 18.07 -1.42
N ASN A 88 -3.82 17.28 -2.23
CA ASN A 88 -2.41 17.01 -2.03
C ASN A 88 -1.58 18.00 -2.85
N GLN A 89 -0.57 18.62 -2.23
CA GLN A 89 0.38 19.51 -2.91
C GLN A 89 1.81 19.13 -2.53
N CYS A 90 2.74 19.29 -3.47
CA CYS A 90 4.17 19.11 -3.23
C CYS A 90 4.97 20.00 -4.17
N ARG A 91 6.29 20.10 -3.94
CA ARG A 91 7.23 20.66 -4.92
C ARG A 91 8.09 19.57 -5.52
N LYS A 92 8.51 19.75 -6.77
CA LYS A 92 9.31 18.75 -7.50
C LYS A 92 10.81 18.95 -7.27
N GLY A 93 11.48 17.92 -6.78
CA GLY A 93 12.93 17.86 -6.60
C GLY A 93 13.44 18.61 -5.37
N THR A 94 13.12 19.90 -5.27
CA THR A 94 13.59 20.81 -4.21
C THR A 94 12.45 21.66 -3.64
N LEU A 95 12.68 22.31 -2.49
CA LEU A 95 11.71 23.21 -1.85
C LEU A 95 11.46 24.51 -2.64
N ASP A 96 12.26 24.79 -3.67
CA ASP A 96 12.04 25.88 -4.63
C ASP A 96 11.49 25.36 -5.98
N GLY A 97 11.28 24.04 -6.10
CA GLY A 97 10.80 23.40 -7.30
C GLY A 97 9.35 23.75 -7.63
N LYS A 98 8.95 23.45 -8.87
CA LYS A 98 7.58 23.67 -9.36
C LYS A 98 6.55 22.97 -8.47
N ILE A 99 5.48 23.67 -8.14
CA ILE A 99 4.34 23.12 -7.41
C ILE A 99 3.61 22.09 -8.29
N SER A 100 3.33 20.94 -7.71
CA SER A 100 2.48 19.88 -8.26
C SER A 100 1.34 19.65 -7.28
N SER A 101 0.11 19.54 -7.80
CA SER A 101 -1.08 19.34 -6.97
C SER A 101 -2.02 18.34 -7.59
N ILE A 102 -2.82 17.69 -6.74
CA ILE A 102 -3.88 16.78 -7.16
C ILE A 102 -5.05 16.87 -6.18
N LYS A 103 -6.26 16.91 -6.74
CA LYS A 103 -7.50 16.90 -5.98
C LYS A 103 -8.11 15.50 -6.01
N GLY A 104 -8.71 15.12 -4.90
CA GLY A 104 -9.44 13.87 -4.76
C GLY A 104 -10.59 14.01 -3.78
N THR A 105 -11.26 12.89 -3.53
CA THR A 105 -12.37 12.81 -2.59
C THR A 105 -12.18 11.59 -1.70
N ALA A 106 -12.38 11.77 -0.40
CA ALA A 106 -12.40 10.70 0.57
C ALA A 106 -13.83 10.45 1.07
N GLN A 107 -14.12 9.19 1.36
CA GLN A 107 -15.37 8.73 1.96
C GLN A 107 -15.07 7.85 3.17
N ILE A 108 -15.75 8.11 4.28
CA ILE A 108 -15.73 7.25 5.46
C ILE A 108 -16.40 5.92 5.12
N VAL A 109 -15.72 4.81 5.40
CA VAL A 109 -16.25 3.45 5.21
C VAL A 109 -16.44 2.69 6.53
N ASP A 110 -16.15 3.35 7.65
CA ASP A 110 -16.44 2.89 9.01
C ASP A 110 -17.04 4.05 9.81
N ASN A 111 -18.37 4.05 9.92
CA ASN A 111 -19.10 5.10 10.64
C ASN A 111 -19.04 4.92 12.17
N LYS A 112 -18.41 3.86 12.70
CA LYS A 112 -18.25 3.69 14.15
C LYS A 112 -17.06 4.48 14.66
N THR A 113 -15.95 4.42 13.94
CA THR A 113 -14.68 5.04 14.36
C THR A 113 -14.32 6.27 13.54
N ASN A 114 -14.84 6.42 12.31
CA ASN A 114 -14.38 7.37 11.30
C ASN A 114 -12.89 7.20 10.87
N ALA A 115 -12.20 6.17 11.35
CA ALA A 115 -10.76 6.01 11.14
C ALA A 115 -10.41 5.29 9.82
N LYS A 116 -11.40 4.76 9.10
CA LYS A 116 -11.20 4.07 7.81
C LYS A 116 -11.89 4.82 6.69
N LEU A 117 -11.10 5.21 5.69
CA LEU A 117 -11.56 5.91 4.51
C LEU A 117 -11.18 5.16 3.22
N LYS A 118 -11.93 5.46 2.16
CA LYS A 118 -11.53 5.25 0.77
C LYS A 118 -11.27 6.60 0.13
N VAL A 119 -10.10 6.77 -0.48
CA VAL A 119 -9.67 8.01 -1.14
C VAL A 119 -9.55 7.77 -2.64
N SER A 120 -10.16 8.62 -3.45
CA SER A 120 -10.14 8.54 -4.90
C SER A 120 -9.59 9.83 -5.49
N PHE A 121 -8.51 9.72 -6.26
CA PHE A 121 -7.93 10.83 -7.03
C PHE A 121 -8.28 10.75 -8.52
N PHE A 122 -8.55 9.55 -9.03
CA PHE A 122 -8.96 9.30 -10.40
C PHE A 122 -10.00 8.19 -10.41
N TRP A 123 -11.19 8.47 -10.96
CA TRP A 123 -12.22 7.45 -11.12
C TRP A 123 -11.79 6.41 -12.17
N PRO A 124 -12.05 5.09 -11.99
CA PRO A 124 -12.80 4.44 -10.91
C PRO A 124 -11.93 3.89 -9.75
N PHE A 125 -10.69 4.36 -9.58
CA PHE A 125 -9.76 3.80 -8.59
C PHE A 125 -9.85 4.52 -7.23
N SER A 126 -9.80 3.73 -6.15
CA SER A 126 -9.73 4.23 -4.77
C SER A 126 -8.66 3.48 -3.99
N GLY A 127 -8.01 4.16 -3.06
CA GLY A 127 -7.06 3.59 -2.11
C GLY A 127 -7.61 3.62 -0.70
N HIS A 128 -7.21 2.67 0.14
CA HIS A 128 -7.52 2.71 1.57
C HIS A 128 -6.64 3.74 2.28
N TYR A 129 -7.25 4.45 3.22
CA TYR A 129 -6.60 5.41 4.10
C TYR A 129 -7.08 5.11 5.52
N TRP A 130 -6.24 4.46 6.31
CA TRP A 130 -6.58 4.01 7.66
C TRP A 130 -5.75 4.80 8.67
N ILE A 131 -6.40 5.50 9.59
CA ILE A 131 -5.73 6.26 10.65
C ILE A 131 -5.38 5.27 11.75
N ILE A 132 -4.11 4.89 11.82
CA ILE A 132 -3.62 3.83 12.72
C ILE A 132 -3.14 4.37 14.06
N ASP A 133 -2.69 5.63 14.08
CA ASP A 133 -2.38 6.37 15.30
C ASP A 133 -2.71 7.85 15.12
N LEU A 134 -3.03 8.53 16.21
CA LEU A 134 -3.47 9.93 16.23
C LEU A 134 -3.17 10.54 17.59
N GLY A 135 -2.41 11.64 17.62
CA GLY A 135 -2.15 12.36 18.85
C GLY A 135 -3.44 12.95 19.44
N GLU A 136 -3.57 12.97 20.76
CA GLU A 136 -4.76 13.46 21.48
C GLU A 136 -5.17 14.89 21.07
N ASN A 137 -4.16 15.70 20.71
CA ASN A 137 -4.30 17.09 20.28
C ASN A 137 -4.42 17.26 18.76
N TYR A 138 -4.41 16.15 17.99
CA TYR A 138 -4.44 16.16 16.51
C TYR A 138 -3.23 16.88 15.90
N ASP A 139 -2.10 16.82 16.60
CA ASP A 139 -0.81 17.41 16.24
C ASP A 139 0.00 16.50 15.31
N TYR A 140 -0.18 15.18 15.41
CA TYR A 140 0.32 14.18 14.48
C TYR A 140 -0.73 13.12 14.15
N ALA A 141 -0.57 12.45 13.00
CA ALA A 141 -1.35 11.29 12.62
C ALA A 141 -0.47 10.29 11.86
N VAL A 142 -0.71 8.99 12.07
CA VAL A 142 -0.10 7.92 11.29
C VAL A 142 -1.19 7.26 10.46
N VAL A 143 -0.94 7.19 9.15
CA VAL A 143 -1.90 6.68 8.18
C VAL A 143 -1.30 5.49 7.47
N GLY A 144 -2.02 4.38 7.43
CA GLY A 144 -1.59 3.14 6.80
C GLY A 144 -2.57 2.61 5.76
N HIS A 145 -2.19 1.48 5.19
CA HIS A 145 -3.00 0.67 4.28
C HIS A 145 -3.09 -0.76 4.82
N PRO A 146 -4.24 -1.47 4.71
CA PRO A 146 -4.45 -2.81 5.28
C PRO A 146 -3.40 -3.85 4.92
N ASP A 147 -2.79 -3.76 3.73
CA ASP A 147 -1.75 -4.67 3.27
C ASP A 147 -0.32 -4.28 3.71
N ARG A 148 -0.17 -3.20 4.50
CA ARG A 148 1.09 -2.68 5.04
C ARG A 148 2.08 -2.16 3.99
N LYS A 149 1.65 -1.93 2.74
CA LYS A 149 2.53 -1.42 1.67
C LYS A 149 2.64 0.10 1.62
N TYR A 150 1.74 0.81 2.30
CA TYR A 150 1.75 2.27 2.36
C TYR A 150 1.63 2.74 3.80
N LEU A 151 2.40 3.79 4.12
CA LEU A 151 2.43 4.46 5.41
C LEU A 151 2.76 5.94 5.17
N TRP A 152 2.13 6.82 5.94
CA TRP A 152 2.47 8.23 6.07
C TRP A 152 2.46 8.63 7.53
N ILE A 153 3.43 9.46 7.90
CA ILE A 153 3.45 10.19 9.17
C ILE A 153 3.15 11.64 8.82
N LEU A 154 2.10 12.17 9.41
CA LEU A 154 1.57 13.50 9.17
C LEU A 154 1.69 14.33 10.44
N SER A 155 1.95 15.63 10.29
CA SER A 155 1.96 16.58 11.41
C SER A 155 1.27 17.89 11.03
N ARG A 156 0.76 18.62 12.03
CA ARG A 156 0.27 20.00 11.85
C ARG A 156 1.41 21.01 11.66
N SER A 157 2.64 20.62 12.00
CA SER A 157 3.86 21.41 11.78
C SER A 157 4.71 20.77 10.66
N PRO A 158 5.45 21.56 9.86
CA PRO A 158 6.37 21.02 8.86
C PRO A 158 7.58 20.30 9.45
N LYS A 159 7.83 20.45 10.76
CA LYS A 159 8.92 19.81 11.49
C LYS A 159 8.39 19.12 12.73
N MET A 160 8.87 17.89 12.94
CA MET A 160 8.63 17.06 14.11
C MET A 160 10.01 16.63 14.66
N ASP A 161 10.12 16.40 15.96
CA ASP A 161 11.36 15.89 16.55
C ASP A 161 11.62 14.46 16.05
N GLU A 162 12.81 14.21 15.51
CA GLU A 162 13.23 12.92 14.95
C GLU A 162 13.18 11.78 15.97
N LYS A 163 13.17 12.07 17.27
CA LYS A 163 13.02 11.05 18.32
C LYS A 163 11.60 10.53 18.46
N ILE A 164 10.61 11.17 17.85
CA ILE A 164 9.18 10.85 18.02
C ILE A 164 8.69 9.89 16.92
N TYR A 165 9.40 9.73 15.79
CA TYR A 165 8.91 9.01 14.62
C TYR A 165 9.90 8.05 13.96
#